data_AF-A0A955D7U6-F1
#
_entry.id   AF-A0A955D7U6-F1
#
_cell.length_a   1.000
_cell.length_b   1.000
_cell.length_c   1.000
_cell.angle_alpha   90.00
_cell.angle_beta   90.00
_cell.angle_gamma   90.00
#
_symmetry.space_group_name_H-M   'P 1'
#
loop_
_entity.id
_entity.type
_entity.pdbx_description
1 polymer ?
#
loop_
_entity_poly.entity_id
_entity_poly.type
_entity_poly.pdbx_seq_one_letter_code
_entity_poly.pdbx_strand_id
1 'polypeptide(L)'
;MSTTPPPSPATGLPAQYRPAEHEARVRAAWEGSGAFHADPGRVLRGEAEPFCILIPPPNVTAALHLGHAFNNTLQDVLVRAHRMMGFETLWMPGTDHAGIATQAVVERRLREEGVLKGPLRDAMSREEFVGRAQAWKDEYEARILEQLKAMGCSCDWARTRFTMDEVCARAVREAFFRLFKAGLIYRGKRLVNWDPVLQTAVADDELEDREVEGKFYYLRYPLVERVEGSENPDASLRLAKRADWRPVEWSELAARGYPGAGAFPEDQPAWVTVATTRPETYLGDTAVAVNPKDPRAVALRGLMVELPLVGRVIPIVEDDYVVMPDPEGEDPKAKYATGFLKVTPAHDENDYALYQRHKPVMDEACGGEGRALINIMAPDASISDKHGWGDADEVKNAHVFVGRSREEARDLVIREFQAHEIGTETLLERIRPYTHTVPYSDRSKVPIEPWLSDQWYVKVTDDRLRGEAQRALAAEQRTSGTFPPRTGEGGDGGMRFHPDRYAKSYESWHANLRDWCVSRQLWWGQ
;
A
#
# COMPACT_ATOMS: atom_id res chain seq x y z
N MET A 1 -62.05 2.35 -53.00
CA MET A 1 -61.83 2.59 -51.56
C MET A 1 -61.98 1.27 -50.85
N SER A 2 -60.88 0.63 -50.46
CA SER A 2 -60.90 -0.56 -49.61
C SER A 2 -60.19 -0.18 -48.32
N THR A 3 -60.96 0.32 -47.36
CA THR A 3 -60.51 0.64 -46.01
C THR A 3 -60.53 -0.64 -45.20
N THR A 4 -59.38 -1.30 -45.12
CA THR A 4 -59.15 -2.33 -44.10
C THR A 4 -59.15 -1.63 -42.75
N PRO A 5 -60.04 -1.98 -41.80
CA PRO A 5 -60.02 -1.37 -40.49
C PRO A 5 -58.73 -1.77 -39.75
N PRO A 6 -58.19 -0.89 -38.89
CA PRO A 6 -57.02 -1.25 -38.07
C PRO A 6 -57.37 -2.44 -37.16
N PRO A 7 -56.42 -3.36 -36.91
CA PRO A 7 -56.67 -4.49 -36.04
C PRO A 7 -57.11 -4.02 -34.66
N SER A 8 -58.22 -4.58 -34.17
CA SER A 8 -58.69 -4.37 -32.80
C SER A 8 -57.61 -4.80 -31.81
N PRO A 9 -57.32 -4.05 -30.73
CA PRO A 9 -56.34 -4.46 -29.74
C PRO A 9 -56.74 -5.82 -29.17
N ALA A 10 -55.84 -6.80 -29.29
CA ALA A 10 -56.09 -8.17 -28.86
C ALA A 10 -56.55 -8.19 -27.39
N THR A 11 -57.80 -8.58 -27.19
CA THR A 11 -58.47 -8.69 -25.89
C THR A 11 -58.11 -10.04 -25.26
N GLY A 12 -56.89 -10.15 -24.72
CA GLY A 12 -56.46 -11.34 -23.97
C GLY A 12 -54.97 -11.33 -23.62
N LEU A 13 -54.62 -11.90 -22.46
CA LEU A 13 -53.22 -12.15 -22.11
C LEU A 13 -52.64 -13.21 -23.07
N PRO A 14 -51.43 -13.01 -23.64
CA PRO A 14 -50.83 -13.98 -24.54
C PRO A 14 -50.56 -15.30 -23.81
N ALA A 15 -50.68 -16.42 -24.53
CA ALA A 15 -50.45 -17.76 -23.96
C ALA A 15 -49.00 -17.99 -23.51
N GLN A 16 -48.05 -17.25 -24.08
CA GLN A 16 -46.63 -17.28 -23.69
C GLN A 16 -46.16 -15.87 -23.35
N TYR A 17 -45.55 -15.72 -22.18
CA TYR A 17 -44.90 -14.47 -21.77
C TYR A 17 -43.53 -14.33 -22.45
N ARG A 18 -43.30 -13.18 -23.09
CA ARG A 18 -42.03 -12.83 -23.72
C ARG A 18 -41.51 -11.52 -23.10
N PRO A 19 -40.51 -11.57 -22.21
CA PRO A 19 -40.06 -10.40 -21.46
C PRO A 19 -39.65 -9.21 -22.36
N ALA A 20 -38.93 -9.50 -23.44
CA ALA A 20 -38.45 -8.50 -24.41
C ALA A 20 -39.57 -7.67 -25.07
N GLU A 21 -40.79 -8.20 -25.15
CA GLU A 21 -41.95 -7.50 -25.73
C GLU A 21 -42.65 -6.55 -24.71
N HIS A 22 -42.26 -6.60 -23.43
CA HIS A 22 -42.98 -5.96 -22.34
C HIS A 22 -42.11 -5.09 -21.43
N GLU A 23 -40.89 -5.51 -21.09
CA GLU A 23 -40.04 -4.84 -20.08
C GLU A 23 -39.76 -3.37 -20.41
N ALA A 24 -39.40 -3.07 -21.66
CA ALA A 24 -39.12 -1.69 -22.09
C ALA A 24 -40.33 -0.76 -21.92
N ARG A 25 -41.53 -1.24 -22.25
CA ARG A 25 -42.78 -0.48 -22.11
C ARG A 25 -43.13 -0.24 -20.64
N VAL A 26 -42.97 -1.25 -19.79
CA VAL A 26 -43.22 -1.15 -18.34
C VAL A 26 -42.24 -0.17 -17.70
N ARG A 27 -40.95 -0.26 -18.06
CA ARG A 27 -39.92 0.66 -17.59
C ARG A 27 -40.24 2.11 -17.95
N ALA A 28 -40.60 2.38 -19.21
CA ALA A 28 -40.98 3.72 -19.65
C ALA A 28 -42.17 4.28 -18.85
N ALA A 29 -43.13 3.43 -18.47
CA ALA A 29 -44.25 3.83 -17.62
C ALA A 29 -43.81 4.18 -16.18
N TRP A 30 -42.87 3.43 -15.59
CA TRP A 30 -42.30 3.76 -14.28
C TRP A 30 -41.52 5.07 -14.30
N GLU A 31 -40.67 5.28 -15.31
CA GLU A 31 -39.91 6.52 -15.46
C GLU A 31 -40.84 7.72 -15.67
N GLY A 32 -41.82 7.59 -16.58
CA GLY A 32 -42.75 8.68 -16.90
C GLY A 32 -43.68 9.08 -15.75
N SER A 33 -43.91 8.20 -14.78
CA SER A 33 -44.72 8.49 -13.59
C SER A 33 -43.91 8.96 -12.39
N GLY A 34 -42.57 8.94 -12.47
CA GLY A 34 -41.71 9.20 -11.31
C GLY A 34 -41.91 8.19 -10.17
N ALA A 35 -42.31 6.95 -10.50
CA ALA A 35 -42.81 5.96 -9.54
C ALA A 35 -41.85 5.62 -8.37
N PHE A 36 -40.57 5.93 -8.51
CA PHE A 36 -39.52 5.59 -7.56
C PHE A 36 -38.84 6.81 -6.93
N HIS A 37 -39.29 8.02 -7.23
CA HIS A 37 -38.71 9.23 -6.67
C HIS A 37 -39.07 9.36 -5.18
N ALA A 38 -38.06 9.62 -4.34
CA ALA A 38 -38.28 9.72 -2.90
C ALA A 38 -38.71 11.14 -2.49
N ASP A 39 -39.81 11.25 -1.74
CA ASP A 39 -40.31 12.50 -1.15
C ASP A 39 -39.94 12.61 0.34
N PRO A 40 -38.85 13.32 0.69
CA PRO A 40 -38.47 13.52 2.09
C PRO A 40 -39.52 14.29 2.88
N GLY A 41 -40.40 15.05 2.21
CA GLY A 41 -41.50 15.76 2.85
C GLY A 41 -42.45 14.83 3.60
N ARG A 42 -42.72 13.63 3.06
CA ARG A 42 -43.57 12.63 3.74
C ARG A 42 -42.98 12.19 5.07
N VAL A 43 -41.67 11.99 5.11
CA VAL A 43 -40.94 11.62 6.33
C VAL A 43 -40.93 12.77 7.33
N LEU A 44 -40.60 13.98 6.88
CA LEU A 44 -40.53 15.17 7.74
C LEU A 44 -41.89 15.56 8.33
N ARG A 45 -42.99 15.24 7.64
CA ARG A 45 -44.37 15.43 8.12
C ARG A 45 -44.88 14.25 8.96
N GLY A 46 -44.12 13.16 9.10
CA GLY A 46 -44.53 11.96 9.85
C GLY A 46 -45.56 11.08 9.13
N GLU A 47 -45.69 11.21 7.81
CA GLU A 47 -46.65 10.46 6.97
C GLU A 47 -46.14 9.06 6.58
N ALA A 48 -44.82 8.84 6.66
CA ALA A 48 -44.17 7.57 6.36
C ALA A 48 -42.81 7.45 7.06
N GLU A 49 -42.42 6.23 7.40
CA GLU A 49 -41.07 5.94 7.88
C GLU A 49 -40.08 5.82 6.70
N PRO A 50 -38.84 6.31 6.84
CA PRO A 50 -37.84 6.21 5.78
C PRO A 50 -37.24 4.80 5.71
N PHE A 51 -36.97 4.32 4.49
CA PHE A 51 -36.11 3.15 4.26
C PHE A 51 -35.11 3.46 3.15
N CYS A 52 -33.83 3.52 3.49
CA CYS A 52 -32.79 4.01 2.59
C CYS A 52 -31.76 2.93 2.30
N ILE A 53 -31.43 2.75 1.02
CA ILE A 53 -30.27 1.96 0.57
C ILE A 53 -29.42 2.85 -0.34
N LEU A 54 -28.11 2.82 -0.12
CA LEU A 54 -27.12 3.40 -1.02
C LEU A 54 -26.60 2.29 -1.93
N ILE A 55 -26.71 2.46 -3.25
CA ILE A 55 -26.02 1.55 -4.17
C ILE A 55 -24.52 1.65 -3.90
N PRO A 56 -23.80 0.52 -3.72
CA PRO A 56 -22.34 0.52 -3.82
C PRO A 56 -21.98 1.02 -5.23
N PRO A 57 -21.42 2.23 -5.38
CA PRO A 57 -21.32 2.88 -6.67
C PRO A 57 -20.39 2.06 -7.58
N PRO A 58 -20.86 1.57 -8.75
CA PRO A 58 -20.00 0.82 -9.65
C PRO A 58 -18.86 1.69 -10.20
N ASN A 59 -17.67 1.10 -10.30
CA ASN A 59 -16.50 1.76 -10.87
C ASN A 59 -16.69 2.03 -12.37
N VAL A 60 -16.34 3.24 -12.83
CA VAL A 60 -16.42 3.64 -14.25
C VAL A 60 -15.30 3.05 -15.13
N THR A 61 -14.89 1.81 -14.84
CA THR A 61 -13.78 1.12 -15.49
C THR A 61 -14.21 0.04 -16.46
N ALA A 62 -15.41 -0.53 -16.28
CA ALA A 62 -15.93 -1.64 -17.08
C ALA A 62 -17.46 -1.68 -17.06
N ALA A 63 -18.04 -2.51 -17.94
CA ALA A 63 -19.48 -2.80 -17.92
C ALA A 63 -19.86 -3.67 -16.71
N LEU A 64 -21.13 -3.61 -16.30
CA LEU A 64 -21.64 -4.47 -15.23
C LEU A 64 -21.61 -5.95 -15.63
N HIS A 65 -21.26 -6.80 -14.66
CA HIS A 65 -21.22 -8.26 -14.74
C HIS A 65 -22.23 -8.92 -13.78
N LEU A 66 -22.38 -10.25 -13.81
CA LEU A 66 -23.37 -10.99 -13.01
C LEU A 66 -23.31 -10.72 -11.50
N GLY A 67 -22.12 -10.51 -10.92
CA GLY A 67 -21.99 -10.08 -9.52
C GLY A 67 -22.75 -8.77 -9.21
N HIS A 68 -22.73 -7.79 -10.11
CA HIS A 68 -23.50 -6.56 -9.98
C HIS A 68 -25.01 -6.83 -10.09
N ALA A 69 -25.43 -7.70 -11.01
CA ALA A 69 -26.83 -8.08 -11.14
C ALA A 69 -27.36 -8.75 -9.86
N PHE A 70 -26.58 -9.67 -9.28
CA PHE A 70 -26.92 -10.31 -8.01
C PHE A 70 -27.04 -9.29 -6.87
N ASN A 71 -26.03 -8.42 -6.71
CA ASN A 71 -26.03 -7.41 -5.65
C ASN A 71 -27.19 -6.40 -5.75
N ASN A 72 -27.49 -5.90 -6.96
CA ASN A 72 -28.58 -4.95 -7.17
C ASN A 72 -29.96 -5.60 -7.05
N THR A 73 -30.12 -6.87 -7.46
CA THR A 73 -31.39 -7.59 -7.31
C THR A 73 -31.79 -7.71 -5.85
N LEU A 74 -30.85 -8.03 -4.95
CA LEU A 74 -31.12 -8.13 -3.51
C LEU A 74 -31.57 -6.79 -2.92
N GLN A 75 -30.90 -5.69 -3.31
CA GLN A 75 -31.28 -4.35 -2.88
C GLN A 75 -32.67 -3.95 -3.41
N ASP A 76 -32.95 -4.19 -4.69
CA ASP A 76 -34.23 -3.86 -5.32
C ASP A 76 -35.39 -4.61 -4.67
N VAL A 77 -35.22 -5.90 -4.35
CA VAL A 77 -36.23 -6.69 -3.63
C VAL A 77 -36.55 -6.06 -2.27
N LEU A 78 -35.53 -5.67 -1.51
CA LEU A 78 -35.72 -5.02 -0.21
C LEU A 78 -36.44 -3.68 -0.35
N VAL A 79 -36.00 -2.84 -1.29
CA VAL A 79 -36.58 -1.52 -1.57
C VAL A 79 -38.04 -1.66 -1.98
N ARG A 80 -38.35 -2.54 -2.92
CA ARG A 80 -39.72 -2.77 -3.39
C ARG A 80 -40.62 -3.30 -2.26
N ALA A 81 -40.13 -4.25 -1.47
CA ALA A 81 -40.88 -4.78 -0.34
C ALA A 81 -41.22 -3.68 0.68
N HIS A 82 -40.25 -2.84 1.07
CA HIS A 82 -40.48 -1.74 2.01
C HIS A 82 -41.41 -0.68 1.43
N ARG A 83 -41.26 -0.34 0.15
CA ARG A 83 -42.17 0.59 -0.53
C ARG A 83 -43.61 0.08 -0.50
N MET A 84 -43.81 -1.22 -0.72
CA MET A 84 -45.13 -1.88 -0.65
C MET A 84 -45.68 -1.96 0.78
N MET A 85 -44.81 -1.96 1.81
CA MET A 85 -45.21 -1.87 3.21
C MET A 85 -45.53 -0.44 3.67
N GLY A 86 -45.43 0.56 2.79
CA GLY A 86 -45.80 1.95 3.06
C GLY A 86 -44.63 2.87 3.46
N PHE A 87 -43.40 2.36 3.49
CA PHE A 87 -42.21 3.16 3.77
C PHE A 87 -41.94 4.16 2.63
N GLU A 88 -41.35 5.31 2.99
CA GLU A 88 -40.76 6.23 2.03
C GLU A 88 -39.35 5.74 1.68
N THR A 89 -39.21 5.13 0.51
CA THR A 89 -37.98 4.45 0.14
C THR A 89 -37.05 5.33 -0.69
N LEU A 90 -35.79 5.46 -0.28
CA LEU A 90 -34.74 6.06 -1.09
C LEU A 90 -33.71 4.99 -1.46
N TRP A 91 -33.68 4.59 -2.73
CA TRP A 91 -32.58 3.81 -3.29
C TRP A 91 -31.77 4.70 -4.22
N MET A 92 -30.64 5.19 -3.72
CA MET A 92 -29.84 6.21 -4.42
C MET A 92 -28.81 5.55 -5.34
N PRO A 93 -28.88 5.77 -6.66
CA PRO A 93 -27.87 5.28 -7.59
C PRO A 93 -26.67 6.22 -7.64
N GLY A 94 -25.52 5.68 -8.06
CA GLY A 94 -24.35 6.50 -8.35
C GLY A 94 -23.21 5.69 -8.94
N THR A 95 -22.17 6.38 -9.39
CA THR A 95 -20.96 5.78 -9.98
C THR A 95 -19.69 6.29 -9.30
N ASP A 96 -18.69 5.43 -9.25
CA ASP A 96 -17.39 5.74 -8.65
C ASP A 96 -16.35 6.03 -9.75
N HIS A 97 -15.67 7.16 -9.61
CA HIS A 97 -14.56 7.59 -10.45
C HIS A 97 -13.37 6.63 -10.38
N ALA A 98 -13.28 5.83 -9.31
CA ALA A 98 -12.32 4.74 -9.12
C ALA A 98 -10.84 5.14 -9.31
N GLY A 99 -10.50 6.42 -9.08
CA GLY A 99 -9.15 7.00 -9.10
C GLY A 99 -8.12 6.25 -9.96
N ILE A 100 -7.28 5.46 -9.29
CA ILE A 100 -6.18 4.67 -9.88
C ILE A 100 -6.63 3.70 -10.97
N ALA A 101 -7.80 3.07 -10.80
CA ALA A 101 -8.29 2.07 -11.73
C ALA A 101 -8.73 2.72 -13.06
N THR A 102 -9.43 3.86 -12.99
CA THR A 102 -9.79 4.62 -14.18
C THR A 102 -8.55 5.18 -14.87
N GLN A 103 -7.62 5.77 -14.12
CA GLN A 103 -6.37 6.27 -14.69
C GLN A 103 -5.58 5.15 -15.41
N ALA A 104 -5.39 3.98 -14.77
CA ALA A 104 -4.69 2.85 -15.37
C ALA A 104 -5.38 2.32 -16.64
N VAL A 105 -6.71 2.28 -16.68
CA VAL A 105 -7.47 1.84 -17.87
C VAL A 105 -7.35 2.84 -19.01
N VAL A 106 -7.47 4.14 -18.72
CA VAL A 106 -7.30 5.21 -19.72
C VAL A 106 -5.87 5.21 -20.25
N GLU A 107 -4.86 5.11 -19.39
CA GLU A 107 -3.45 5.00 -19.80
C GLU A 107 -3.20 3.79 -20.70
N ARG A 108 -3.71 2.61 -20.33
CA ARG A 108 -3.56 1.39 -21.15
C ARG A 108 -4.17 1.58 -22.54
N ARG A 109 -5.38 2.12 -22.63
CA ARG A 109 -6.05 2.40 -23.91
C ARG A 109 -5.27 3.41 -24.75
N LEU A 110 -4.77 4.48 -24.15
CA LEU A 110 -3.95 5.46 -24.86
C LEU A 110 -2.65 4.86 -25.40
N ARG A 111 -2.08 3.87 -24.71
CA ARG A 111 -0.93 3.09 -25.22
C ARG A 111 -1.32 2.20 -26.40
N GLU A 112 -2.45 1.50 -26.30
CA GLU A 112 -3.00 0.66 -27.38
C GLU A 112 -3.33 1.47 -28.65
N GLU A 113 -3.85 2.69 -28.47
CA GLU A 113 -4.14 3.65 -29.56
C GLU A 113 -2.87 4.35 -30.09
N GLY A 114 -1.70 4.12 -29.46
CA GLY A 114 -0.41 4.72 -29.85
C GLY A 114 -0.26 6.20 -29.51
N VAL A 115 -1.20 6.77 -28.75
CA VAL A 115 -1.21 8.16 -28.29
C VAL A 115 -0.22 8.37 -27.14
N LEU A 116 -0.17 7.43 -26.19
CA LEU A 116 0.75 7.48 -25.05
C LEU A 116 2.02 6.68 -25.36
N LYS A 117 3.14 7.39 -25.58
CA LYS A 117 4.48 6.80 -25.75
C LYS A 117 5.36 7.20 -24.58
N GLY A 118 5.85 6.23 -23.81
CA GLY A 118 6.64 6.50 -22.60
C GLY A 118 5.77 6.79 -21.35
N PRO A 119 6.34 7.45 -20.33
CA PRO A 119 5.62 7.83 -19.11
C PRO A 119 4.52 8.86 -19.38
N LEU A 120 3.39 8.76 -18.65
CA LEU A 120 2.24 9.67 -18.81
C LEU A 120 2.64 11.14 -18.69
N ARG A 121 3.45 11.44 -17.68
CA ARG A 121 3.86 12.80 -17.31
C ARG A 121 4.74 13.48 -18.36
N ASP A 122 5.39 12.70 -19.21
CA ASP A 122 6.27 13.21 -20.26
C ASP A 122 5.52 13.38 -21.59
N ALA A 123 4.38 12.69 -21.76
CA ALA A 123 3.69 12.59 -23.04
C ALA A 123 2.55 13.60 -23.22
N MET A 124 1.91 14.07 -22.15
CA MET A 124 0.79 15.02 -22.23
C MET A 124 0.64 15.87 -20.97
N SER A 125 -0.18 16.92 -21.03
CA SER A 125 -0.52 17.72 -19.85
C SER A 125 -1.56 17.04 -18.97
N ARG A 126 -1.65 17.46 -17.71
CA ARG A 126 -2.67 16.98 -16.77
C ARG A 126 -4.08 17.30 -17.29
N GLU A 127 -4.28 18.51 -17.81
CA GLU A 127 -5.58 18.97 -18.31
C GLU A 127 -6.05 18.12 -19.49
N GLU A 128 -5.14 17.78 -20.41
CA GLU A 128 -5.45 16.91 -21.54
C GLU A 128 -5.87 15.52 -21.06
N PHE A 129 -5.09 14.92 -20.15
CA PHE A 129 -5.39 13.61 -19.61
C PHE A 129 -6.72 13.58 -18.86
N VAL A 130 -6.98 14.57 -18.00
CA VAL A 130 -8.24 14.67 -17.24
C VAL A 130 -9.43 14.81 -18.18
N GLY A 131 -9.30 15.59 -19.28
CA GLY A 131 -10.33 15.68 -20.30
C GLY A 131 -10.65 14.33 -20.97
N ARG A 132 -9.62 13.53 -21.27
CA ARG A 132 -9.77 12.17 -21.83
C ARG A 132 -10.42 11.21 -20.82
N ALA A 133 -10.00 11.27 -19.56
CA ALA A 133 -10.59 10.47 -18.48
C ALA A 133 -12.07 10.83 -18.23
N GLN A 134 -12.43 12.11 -18.32
CA GLN A 134 -13.82 12.56 -18.22
C GLN A 134 -14.69 12.02 -19.37
N ALA A 135 -14.21 12.08 -20.62
CA ALA A 135 -14.93 11.53 -21.76
C ALA A 135 -15.17 10.01 -21.63
N TRP A 136 -14.15 9.28 -21.15
CA TRP A 136 -14.28 7.87 -20.83
C TRP A 136 -15.33 7.62 -19.73
N LYS A 137 -15.27 8.38 -18.64
CA LYS A 137 -16.25 8.31 -17.55
C LYS A 137 -17.66 8.48 -18.09
N ASP A 138 -17.92 9.51 -18.90
CA ASP A 138 -19.27 9.82 -19.39
C ASP A 138 -19.84 8.69 -20.28
N GLU A 139 -19.00 8.08 -21.13
CA GLU A 139 -19.39 6.90 -21.92
C GLU A 139 -19.78 5.71 -21.03
N TYR A 140 -18.94 5.38 -20.03
CA TYR A 140 -19.14 4.22 -19.17
C TYR A 140 -20.26 4.41 -18.16
N GLU A 141 -20.40 5.60 -17.59
CA GLU A 141 -21.51 5.93 -16.70
C GLU A 141 -22.85 5.77 -17.42
N ALA A 142 -22.98 6.29 -18.65
CA ALA A 142 -24.20 6.14 -19.44
C ALA A 142 -24.54 4.65 -19.66
N ARG A 143 -23.53 3.82 -19.97
CA ARG A 143 -23.69 2.38 -20.12
C ARG A 143 -24.11 1.69 -18.82
N ILE A 144 -23.46 2.01 -17.70
CA ILE A 144 -23.75 1.43 -16.37
C ILE A 144 -25.19 1.75 -15.96
N LEU A 145 -25.60 3.03 -16.08
CA LEU A 145 -26.94 3.45 -15.72
C LEU A 145 -28.00 2.79 -16.61
N GLU A 146 -27.77 2.66 -17.91
CA GLU A 146 -28.69 1.93 -18.80
C GLU A 146 -28.77 0.44 -18.45
N GLN A 147 -27.66 -0.20 -18.05
CA GLN A 147 -27.70 -1.58 -17.58
C GLN A 147 -28.53 -1.74 -16.30
N LEU A 148 -28.37 -0.84 -15.31
CA LEU A 148 -29.17 -0.86 -14.08
C LEU A 148 -30.67 -0.66 -14.38
N LYS A 149 -31.01 0.28 -15.27
CA LYS A 149 -32.37 0.51 -15.76
C LYS A 149 -32.92 -0.69 -16.52
N ALA A 150 -32.11 -1.32 -17.36
CA ALA A 150 -32.49 -2.51 -18.12
C ALA A 150 -32.80 -3.70 -17.21
N MET A 151 -32.07 -3.86 -16.11
CA MET A 151 -32.38 -4.85 -15.07
C MET A 151 -33.63 -4.53 -14.26
N GLY A 152 -34.24 -3.36 -14.44
CA GLY A 152 -35.47 -2.96 -13.76
C GLY A 152 -35.25 -2.41 -12.35
N CYS A 153 -34.05 -1.93 -12.01
CA CYS A 153 -33.77 -1.36 -10.69
C CYS A 153 -34.73 -0.18 -10.38
N SER A 154 -35.39 -0.19 -9.22
CA SER A 154 -36.33 0.85 -8.80
C SER A 154 -35.68 2.02 -8.05
N CYS A 155 -34.58 2.53 -8.61
CA CYS A 155 -33.78 3.62 -8.04
C CYS A 155 -34.43 5.00 -8.22
N ASP A 156 -34.05 5.93 -7.35
CA ASP A 156 -34.33 7.36 -7.53
C ASP A 156 -33.30 7.98 -8.49
N TRP A 157 -33.56 7.84 -9.79
CA TRP A 157 -32.65 8.29 -10.86
C TRP A 157 -32.39 9.81 -10.86
N ALA A 158 -33.31 10.61 -10.31
CA ALA A 158 -33.14 12.06 -10.22
C ALA A 158 -32.06 12.46 -9.20
N ARG A 159 -31.70 11.54 -8.30
CA ARG A 159 -30.66 11.74 -7.26
C ARG A 159 -29.35 11.02 -7.59
N THR A 160 -29.14 10.61 -8.84
CA THR A 160 -27.89 9.97 -9.27
C THR A 160 -26.69 10.82 -8.89
N ARG A 161 -25.68 10.21 -8.27
CA ARG A 161 -24.43 10.87 -7.87
C ARG A 161 -23.23 10.30 -8.60
N PHE A 162 -22.26 11.17 -8.84
CA PHE A 162 -20.92 10.77 -9.25
C PHE A 162 -19.95 11.20 -8.18
N THR A 163 -19.06 10.31 -7.78
CA THR A 163 -18.11 10.59 -6.68
C THR A 163 -17.30 11.87 -6.86
N MET A 164 -17.00 12.35 -8.08
CA MET A 164 -16.35 13.66 -8.31
C MET A 164 -17.30 14.78 -8.75
N ASP A 165 -18.62 14.62 -8.59
CA ASP A 165 -19.56 15.72 -8.79
C ASP A 165 -19.35 16.82 -7.72
N GLU A 166 -19.91 18.01 -7.97
CA GLU A 166 -19.71 19.18 -7.10
C GLU A 166 -20.14 18.91 -5.63
N VAL A 167 -21.22 18.16 -5.44
CA VAL A 167 -21.78 17.86 -4.13
C VAL A 167 -20.85 16.92 -3.37
N CYS A 168 -20.42 15.84 -4.00
CA CYS A 168 -19.51 14.85 -3.43
C CYS A 168 -18.13 15.46 -3.18
N ALA A 169 -17.60 16.24 -4.12
CA ALA A 169 -16.32 16.93 -3.98
C ALA A 169 -16.32 17.97 -2.85
N ARG A 170 -17.46 18.65 -2.61
CA ARG A 170 -17.61 19.51 -1.44
C ARG A 170 -17.66 18.70 -0.14
N ALA A 171 -18.35 17.56 -0.12
CA ALA A 171 -18.43 16.69 1.04
C ALA A 171 -17.06 16.14 1.46
N VAL A 172 -16.23 15.69 0.51
CA VAL A 172 -14.87 15.21 0.79
C VAL A 172 -13.98 16.32 1.33
N ARG A 173 -14.01 17.53 0.73
CA ARG A 173 -13.25 18.68 1.23
C ARG A 173 -13.64 19.07 2.65
N GLU A 174 -14.94 19.07 2.95
CA GLU A 174 -15.45 19.35 4.30
C GLU A 174 -15.00 18.25 5.29
N ALA A 175 -15.10 16.97 4.93
CA ALA A 175 -14.66 15.86 5.77
C ALA A 175 -13.15 15.96 6.06
N PHE A 176 -12.34 16.22 5.03
CA PHE A 176 -10.90 16.43 5.18
C PHE A 176 -10.62 17.59 6.14
N PHE A 177 -11.26 18.75 5.94
CA PHE A 177 -11.03 19.92 6.78
C PHE A 177 -11.43 19.67 8.25
N ARG A 178 -12.55 18.99 8.49
CA ARG A 178 -12.99 18.63 9.86
C ARG A 178 -11.99 17.73 10.56
N LEU A 179 -11.54 16.67 9.88
CA LEU A 179 -10.55 15.74 10.44
C LEU A 179 -9.19 16.42 10.65
N PHE A 180 -8.78 17.28 9.73
CA PHE A 180 -7.58 18.08 9.85
C PHE A 180 -7.64 19.04 11.05
N LYS A 181 -8.73 19.80 11.18
CA LYS A 181 -8.97 20.70 12.33
C LYS A 181 -8.98 19.94 13.66
N ALA A 182 -9.44 18.68 13.66
CA ALA A 182 -9.44 17.82 14.84
C ALA A 182 -8.07 17.19 15.17
N GLY A 183 -7.02 17.45 14.37
CA GLY A 183 -5.69 16.85 14.54
C GLY A 183 -5.63 15.35 14.20
N LEU A 184 -6.64 14.85 13.49
CA LEU A 184 -6.75 13.47 13.02
C LEU A 184 -6.08 13.27 11.65
N ILE A 185 -5.86 14.36 10.90
CA ILE A 185 -5.03 14.33 9.69
C ILE A 185 -3.68 14.96 10.00
N TYR A 186 -2.61 14.31 9.56
CA TYR A 186 -1.25 14.82 9.68
C TYR A 186 -0.43 14.47 8.44
N ARG A 187 0.65 15.23 8.23
CA ARG A 187 1.64 14.95 7.20
C ARG A 187 2.84 14.29 7.86
N GLY A 188 3.35 13.22 7.26
CA GLY A 188 4.52 12.52 7.78
C GLY A 188 5.32 11.85 6.66
N LYS A 189 6.63 11.69 6.90
CA LYS A 189 7.51 10.91 6.05
C LYS A 189 7.50 9.47 6.56
N ARG A 190 6.84 8.57 5.84
CA ARG A 190 6.85 7.13 6.15
C ARG A 190 7.12 6.34 4.88
N LEU A 191 7.46 5.07 5.07
CA LEU A 191 7.37 4.12 3.97
C LEU A 191 5.91 3.96 3.58
N VAL A 192 5.65 4.05 2.29
CA VAL A 192 4.38 3.71 1.69
C VAL A 192 4.60 2.58 0.69
N ASN A 193 3.57 1.77 0.51
CA ASN A 193 3.51 0.85 -0.61
C ASN A 193 3.45 1.68 -1.89
N TRP A 194 4.48 1.58 -2.73
CA TRP A 194 4.59 2.34 -3.97
C TRP A 194 4.47 1.41 -5.17
N ASP A 195 3.60 1.79 -6.10
CA ASP A 195 3.48 1.16 -7.40
C ASP A 195 4.47 1.84 -8.36
N PRO A 196 5.57 1.18 -8.78
CA PRO A 196 6.58 1.81 -9.63
C PRO A 196 6.11 2.05 -11.07
N VAL A 197 5.05 1.37 -11.52
CA VAL A 197 4.49 1.55 -12.87
C VAL A 197 3.51 2.71 -12.88
N LEU A 198 2.61 2.76 -11.91
CA LEU A 198 1.60 3.84 -11.79
C LEU A 198 2.16 5.08 -11.06
N GLN A 199 3.34 4.96 -10.47
CA GLN A 199 4.06 6.01 -9.73
C GLN A 199 3.18 6.69 -8.68
N THR A 200 2.53 5.87 -7.84
CA THR A 200 1.66 6.33 -6.76
C THR A 200 1.75 5.43 -5.55
N ALA A 201 1.52 6.01 -4.37
CA ALA A 201 1.23 5.24 -3.17
C ALA A 201 -0.07 4.43 -3.35
N VAL A 202 -0.10 3.23 -2.78
CA VAL A 202 -1.27 2.34 -2.68
C VAL A 202 -1.51 1.95 -1.22
N ALA A 203 -2.75 1.67 -0.82
CA ALA A 203 -3.06 1.20 0.53
C ALA A 203 -2.80 -0.30 0.67
N ASP A 204 -2.70 -0.78 1.92
CA ASP A 204 -2.54 -2.22 2.23
C ASP A 204 -3.66 -3.06 1.62
N ASP A 205 -4.90 -2.55 1.61
CA ASP A 205 -6.07 -3.22 1.01
C ASP A 205 -6.02 -3.28 -0.54
N GLU A 206 -5.07 -2.59 -1.17
CA GLU A 206 -4.86 -2.59 -2.63
C GLU A 206 -3.75 -3.57 -3.05
N LEU A 207 -3.26 -4.40 -2.13
CA LEU A 207 -2.19 -5.36 -2.33
C LEU A 207 -2.68 -6.80 -2.46
N GLU A 208 -2.00 -7.57 -3.29
CA GLU A 208 -2.15 -9.02 -3.42
C GLU A 208 -0.83 -9.71 -3.08
N ASP A 209 -0.84 -10.51 -2.02
CA ASP A 209 0.30 -11.33 -1.64
C ASP A 209 0.47 -12.52 -2.60
N ARG A 210 1.69 -12.70 -3.11
CA ARG A 210 2.05 -13.82 -3.99
C ARG A 210 3.28 -14.52 -3.47
N GLU A 211 3.23 -15.85 -3.41
CA GLU A 211 4.43 -16.65 -3.19
C GLU A 211 5.29 -16.66 -4.46
N VAL A 212 6.56 -16.30 -4.30
CA VAL A 212 7.55 -16.27 -5.38
C VAL A 212 8.80 -17.05 -4.98
N GLU A 213 9.27 -17.85 -5.93
CA GLU A 213 10.57 -18.52 -5.83
C GLU A 213 11.68 -17.47 -5.99
N GLY A 214 12.47 -17.33 -4.94
CA GLY A 214 13.58 -16.39 -4.86
C GLY A 214 14.85 -17.03 -4.36
N LYS A 215 15.79 -16.16 -3.98
CA LYS A 215 17.10 -16.54 -3.46
C LYS A 215 17.37 -15.76 -2.19
N PHE A 216 18.05 -16.40 -1.26
CA PHE A 216 18.61 -15.80 -0.05
C PHE A 216 20.13 -15.73 -0.21
N TYR A 217 20.66 -14.51 -0.13
CA TYR A 217 22.06 -14.19 -0.37
C TYR A 217 22.77 -13.93 0.95
N TYR A 218 23.95 -14.51 1.14
CA TYR A 218 24.76 -14.37 2.34
C TYR A 218 25.98 -13.51 2.00
N LEU A 219 25.98 -12.27 2.48
CA LEU A 219 26.95 -11.24 2.13
C LEU A 219 27.86 -10.93 3.32
N ARG A 220 29.17 -10.93 3.11
CA ARG A 220 30.17 -10.65 4.15
C ARG A 220 30.51 -9.17 4.18
N TYR A 221 30.37 -8.54 5.34
CA TYR A 221 30.70 -7.14 5.57
C TYR A 221 31.94 -7.07 6.46
N PRO A 222 33.07 -6.51 5.96
CA PRO A 222 34.29 -6.32 6.74
C PRO A 222 34.04 -5.55 8.04
N LEU A 223 34.65 -6.01 9.14
CA LEU A 223 34.65 -5.30 10.42
C LEU A 223 35.77 -4.26 10.42
N VAL A 224 35.44 -3.07 10.90
CA VAL A 224 36.39 -1.96 11.03
C VAL A 224 36.28 -1.30 12.39
N GLU A 225 37.38 -0.72 12.84
CA GLU A 225 37.42 0.13 14.02
C GLU A 225 38.12 1.45 13.73
N ARG A 226 37.80 2.45 14.55
CA ARG A 226 38.32 3.80 14.38
C ARG A 226 39.76 3.86 14.84
N VAL A 227 40.63 4.49 14.05
CA VAL A 227 42.04 4.71 14.42
C VAL A 227 42.13 5.76 15.53
N GLU A 228 42.82 5.43 16.64
CA GLU A 228 43.06 6.36 17.74
C GLU A 228 43.85 7.59 17.26
N GLY A 229 43.36 8.80 17.58
CA GLY A 229 44.02 10.06 17.24
C GLY A 229 43.59 10.74 15.92
N SER A 230 42.55 10.27 15.24
CA SER A 230 42.02 11.00 14.06
C SER A 230 41.39 12.34 14.47
N GLU A 231 41.98 13.45 14.00
CA GLU A 231 41.71 14.84 14.43
C GLU A 231 40.34 15.42 14.04
N ASN A 232 39.42 14.63 13.48
CA ASN A 232 38.12 15.15 13.04
C ASN A 232 36.96 14.60 13.87
N PRO A 233 36.61 15.25 15.00
CA PRO A 233 35.42 14.91 15.77
C PRO A 233 34.10 15.27 15.06
N ASP A 234 34.16 16.06 13.97
CA ASP A 234 33.01 16.67 13.28
C ASP A 234 32.80 16.16 11.83
N ALA A 235 33.61 15.21 11.36
CA ALA A 235 33.29 14.51 10.11
C ALA A 235 32.11 13.59 10.37
N SER A 236 30.99 13.83 9.70
CA SER A 236 29.90 12.87 9.62
C SER A 236 30.47 11.47 9.34
N LEU A 237 30.18 10.51 10.24
CA LEU A 237 30.65 9.12 10.17
C LEU A 237 30.35 8.45 8.81
N ARG A 238 29.40 9.00 8.04
CA ARG A 238 29.01 8.63 6.68
C ARG A 238 30.17 8.61 5.67
N LEU A 239 31.17 9.49 5.83
CA LEU A 239 32.30 9.68 4.89
C LEU A 239 33.60 9.93 5.64
N ALA A 240 33.75 9.33 6.82
CA ALA A 240 35.05 9.29 7.45
C ALA A 240 36.06 8.75 6.43
N LYS A 241 37.17 9.46 6.24
CA LYS A 241 38.12 9.12 5.19
C LYS A 241 38.59 7.69 5.48
N ARG A 242 38.91 6.92 4.45
CA ARG A 242 39.48 5.56 4.62
C ARG A 242 40.69 5.54 5.58
N ALA A 243 41.37 6.67 5.77
CA ALA A 243 42.46 6.84 6.72
C ALA A 243 42.04 6.82 8.21
N ASP A 244 40.76 7.03 8.53
CA ASP A 244 40.22 7.09 9.89
C ASP A 244 39.81 5.72 10.44
N TRP A 245 39.79 4.69 9.59
CA TRP A 245 39.36 3.34 9.91
C TRP A 245 40.41 2.32 9.52
N ARG A 246 40.57 1.30 10.35
CA ARG A 246 41.37 0.13 10.02
C ARG A 246 40.53 -1.14 10.07
N PRO A 247 40.84 -2.16 9.26
CA PRO A 247 40.26 -3.49 9.43
C PRO A 247 40.52 -4.04 10.83
N VAL A 248 39.54 -4.75 11.37
CA VAL A 248 39.69 -5.58 12.56
C VAL A 248 40.15 -6.96 12.12
N GLU A 249 41.19 -7.51 12.73
CA GLU A 249 41.69 -8.85 12.41
C GLU A 249 40.97 -9.94 13.23
N TRP A 250 40.99 -11.19 12.74
CA TRP A 250 40.40 -12.33 13.47
C TRP A 250 41.05 -12.57 14.83
N SER A 251 42.35 -12.32 14.97
CA SER A 251 43.06 -12.39 16.26
C SER A 251 42.49 -11.42 17.30
N GLU A 252 42.18 -10.19 16.89
CA GLU A 252 41.59 -9.16 17.74
C GLU A 252 40.16 -9.54 18.14
N LEU A 253 39.40 -10.07 17.18
CA LEU A 253 38.04 -10.51 17.43
C LEU A 253 37.99 -11.75 18.36
N ALA A 254 38.97 -12.65 18.24
CA ALA A 254 39.16 -13.78 19.15
C ALA A 254 39.52 -13.31 20.57
N ALA A 255 40.38 -12.30 20.71
CA ALA A 255 40.72 -11.69 22.00
C ALA A 255 39.51 -11.02 22.67
N ARG A 256 38.56 -10.52 21.89
CA ARG A 256 37.26 -9.99 22.36
C ARG A 256 36.25 -11.09 22.73
N GLY A 257 36.61 -12.37 22.57
CA GLY A 257 35.77 -13.52 22.94
C GLY A 257 34.72 -13.90 21.90
N TYR A 258 34.89 -13.51 20.64
CA TYR A 258 33.93 -13.86 19.58
C TYR A 258 33.91 -15.37 19.29
N PRO A 259 32.73 -16.03 19.41
CA PRO A 259 32.61 -17.46 19.14
C PRO A 259 33.04 -17.83 17.72
N GLY A 260 33.97 -18.79 17.61
CA GLY A 260 34.44 -19.33 16.32
C GLY A 260 35.52 -18.51 15.61
N ALA A 261 35.99 -17.38 16.19
CA ALA A 261 37.04 -16.56 15.58
C ALA A 261 38.34 -17.34 15.30
N GLY A 262 38.71 -18.29 16.17
CA GLY A 262 39.91 -19.12 15.99
C GLY A 262 39.85 -20.12 14.82
N ALA A 263 38.73 -20.20 14.08
CA ALA A 263 38.65 -20.99 12.86
C ALA A 263 39.28 -20.29 11.64
N PHE A 264 39.57 -18.99 11.76
CA PHE A 264 40.12 -18.16 10.69
C PHE A 264 41.58 -17.79 10.96
N PRO A 265 42.38 -17.50 9.91
CA PRO A 265 43.76 -17.06 10.09
C PRO A 265 43.85 -15.73 10.85
N GLU A 266 44.77 -15.67 11.82
CA GLU A 266 44.86 -14.60 12.82
C GLU A 266 45.06 -13.19 12.24
N ASP A 267 45.81 -13.10 11.14
CA ASP A 267 46.23 -11.87 10.44
C ASP A 267 45.26 -11.43 9.33
N GLN A 268 44.14 -12.15 9.16
CA GLN A 268 43.14 -11.80 8.16
C GLN A 268 42.09 -10.83 8.69
N PRO A 269 41.57 -9.92 7.84
CA PRO A 269 40.43 -9.09 8.19
C PRO A 269 39.22 -9.94 8.57
N ALA A 270 38.56 -9.58 9.67
CA ALA A 270 37.34 -10.19 10.15
C ALA A 270 36.09 -9.57 9.52
N TRP A 271 34.98 -10.30 9.55
CA TRP A 271 33.69 -9.85 9.00
C TRP A 271 32.50 -10.43 9.75
N VAL A 272 31.33 -9.87 9.46
CA VAL A 272 30.03 -10.47 9.78
C VAL A 272 29.31 -10.85 8.48
N THR A 273 28.56 -11.95 8.49
CA THR A 273 27.73 -12.34 7.34
C THR A 273 26.29 -11.91 7.59
N VAL A 274 25.75 -11.02 6.76
CA VAL A 274 24.32 -10.70 6.72
C VAL A 274 23.60 -11.57 5.69
N ALA A 275 22.31 -11.76 5.86
CA ALA A 275 21.50 -12.51 4.90
C ALA A 275 20.27 -11.72 4.43
N THR A 276 20.01 -11.75 3.12
CA THR A 276 19.00 -10.89 2.48
C THR A 276 18.37 -11.53 1.23
N THR A 277 17.11 -11.21 0.94
CA THR A 277 16.46 -11.47 -0.36
C THR A 277 16.64 -10.32 -1.36
N ARG A 278 17.07 -9.15 -0.90
CA ARG A 278 17.16 -7.89 -1.67
C ARG A 278 18.59 -7.34 -1.67
N PRO A 279 19.55 -7.98 -2.35
CA PRO A 279 20.93 -7.51 -2.35
C PRO A 279 21.09 -6.14 -3.01
N GLU A 280 20.21 -5.70 -3.91
CA GLU A 280 20.26 -4.35 -4.49
C GLU A 280 20.09 -3.24 -3.45
N THR A 281 19.33 -3.51 -2.36
CA THR A 281 19.10 -2.53 -1.29
C THR A 281 20.33 -2.30 -0.41
N TYR A 282 21.34 -3.16 -0.51
CA TYR A 282 22.68 -3.00 0.09
C TYR A 282 23.23 -1.57 -0.05
N LEU A 283 23.02 -0.93 -1.21
CA LEU A 283 23.55 0.40 -1.51
C LEU A 283 23.02 1.47 -0.54
N GLY A 284 21.85 1.24 0.05
CA GLY A 284 21.19 2.11 1.02
C GLY A 284 21.38 1.68 2.48
N ASP A 285 22.22 0.68 2.77
CA ASP A 285 22.38 0.18 4.15
C ASP A 285 22.97 1.26 5.06
N THR A 286 22.44 1.32 6.28
CA THR A 286 22.82 2.32 7.30
C THR A 286 23.08 1.74 8.69
N ALA A 287 22.84 0.44 8.89
CA ALA A 287 23.35 -0.31 10.03
C ALA A 287 23.38 -1.82 9.70
N VAL A 288 24.06 -2.58 10.55
CA VAL A 288 23.83 -4.02 10.71
C VAL A 288 23.27 -4.25 12.10
N ALA A 289 22.21 -5.04 12.22
CA ALA A 289 21.61 -5.38 13.50
C ALA A 289 22.02 -6.80 13.93
N VAL A 290 22.25 -6.99 15.22
CA VAL A 290 22.49 -8.29 15.87
C VAL A 290 21.55 -8.47 17.06
N ASN A 291 21.12 -9.69 17.36
CA ASN A 291 20.32 -9.93 18.55
C ASN A 291 21.19 -9.72 19.82
N PRO A 292 20.74 -8.96 20.85
CA PRO A 292 21.51 -8.79 22.09
C PRO A 292 21.81 -10.11 22.82
N LYS A 293 21.02 -11.16 22.59
CA LYS A 293 21.21 -12.50 23.15
C LYS A 293 22.17 -13.36 22.35
N ASP A 294 22.58 -12.91 21.16
CA ASP A 294 23.56 -13.61 20.36
C ASP A 294 24.93 -13.55 21.07
N PRO A 295 25.62 -14.69 21.29
CA PRO A 295 26.90 -14.70 22.00
C PRO A 295 28.00 -13.90 21.28
N ARG A 296 27.84 -13.62 19.98
CA ARG A 296 28.76 -12.78 19.21
C ARG A 296 28.60 -11.29 19.48
N ALA A 297 27.43 -10.84 19.95
CA ALA A 297 27.11 -9.41 20.08
C ALA A 297 28.09 -8.66 21.00
N VAL A 298 28.50 -9.28 22.12
CA VAL A 298 29.40 -8.66 23.11
C VAL A 298 30.74 -8.28 22.49
N ALA A 299 31.33 -9.15 21.67
CA ALA A 299 32.62 -8.92 21.04
C ALA A 299 32.59 -7.83 19.95
N LEU A 300 31.39 -7.52 19.44
CA LEU A 300 31.17 -6.54 18.36
C LEU A 300 30.89 -5.11 18.87
N ARG A 301 30.72 -4.92 20.18
CA ARG A 301 30.44 -3.59 20.74
C ARG A 301 31.57 -2.61 20.44
N GLY A 302 31.19 -1.45 19.90
CA GLY A 302 32.10 -0.39 19.48
C GLY A 302 32.81 -0.65 18.16
N LEU A 303 32.60 -1.82 17.53
CA LEU A 303 33.02 -2.09 16.16
C LEU A 303 31.95 -1.61 15.18
N MET A 304 32.39 -1.34 13.95
CA MET A 304 31.55 -0.93 12.83
C MET A 304 31.77 -1.91 11.68
N VAL A 305 30.96 -1.79 10.63
CA VAL A 305 31.17 -2.53 9.39
C VAL A 305 31.36 -1.59 8.21
N GLU A 306 32.24 -1.97 7.29
CA GLU A 306 32.39 -1.30 6.00
C GLU A 306 31.49 -1.97 4.97
N LEU A 307 30.83 -1.17 4.14
CA LEU A 307 30.13 -1.62 2.95
C LEU A 307 31.14 -1.70 1.78
N PRO A 308 31.69 -2.88 1.42
CA PRO A 308 32.86 -3.01 0.54
C PRO A 308 32.72 -2.41 -0.88
N LEU A 309 31.51 -2.38 -1.45
CA LEU A 309 31.29 -1.81 -2.78
C LEU A 309 31.16 -0.28 -2.79
N VAL A 310 30.62 0.31 -1.72
CA VAL A 310 30.31 1.75 -1.62
C VAL A 310 31.27 2.49 -0.68
N GLY A 311 31.99 1.78 0.19
CA GLY A 311 32.96 2.32 1.14
C GLY A 311 32.35 3.01 2.37
N ARG A 312 31.03 2.92 2.57
CA ARG A 312 30.34 3.51 3.74
C ARG A 312 30.66 2.69 4.98
N VAL A 313 30.96 3.34 6.10
CA VAL A 313 31.08 2.69 7.41
C VAL A 313 29.78 2.89 8.18
N ILE A 314 29.18 1.80 8.65
CA ILE A 314 27.87 1.80 9.30
C ILE A 314 27.94 1.08 10.66
N PRO A 315 27.10 1.48 11.64
CA PRO A 315 27.13 0.92 12.98
C PRO A 315 26.56 -0.49 13.05
N ILE A 316 27.01 -1.22 14.06
CA ILE A 316 26.35 -2.44 14.52
C ILE A 316 25.43 -2.09 15.68
N VAL A 317 24.14 -2.39 15.57
CA VAL A 317 23.12 -2.12 16.62
C VAL A 317 22.58 -3.42 17.21
N GLU A 318 22.31 -3.43 18.51
CA GLU A 318 21.70 -4.58 19.18
C GLU A 318 20.17 -4.43 19.19
N ASP A 319 19.44 -5.34 18.52
CA ASP A 319 17.97 -5.30 18.45
C ASP A 319 17.37 -6.72 18.50
N ASP A 320 16.34 -6.91 19.33
CA ASP A 320 15.72 -8.22 19.56
C ASP A 320 14.82 -8.69 18.41
N TYR A 321 14.52 -7.82 17.43
CA TYR A 321 13.90 -8.18 16.16
C TYR A 321 14.75 -9.15 15.33
N VAL A 322 16.07 -9.12 15.50
CA VAL A 322 16.99 -9.95 14.71
C VAL A 322 16.83 -11.41 15.12
N VAL A 323 16.49 -12.25 14.14
CA VAL A 323 16.31 -13.69 14.33
C VAL A 323 17.68 -14.37 14.53
N MET A 324 17.81 -15.13 15.63
CA MET A 324 19.01 -15.93 15.89
C MET A 324 19.06 -17.16 14.97
N PRO A 325 20.25 -17.61 14.54
CA PRO A 325 20.38 -18.77 13.69
C PRO A 325 20.02 -20.05 14.43
N ASP A 326 19.10 -20.84 13.87
CA ASP A 326 18.78 -22.19 14.32
C ASP A 326 18.56 -23.10 13.10
N PRO A 327 19.64 -23.66 12.52
CA PRO A 327 19.55 -24.47 11.30
C PRO A 327 18.70 -25.74 11.45
N GLU A 328 18.63 -26.29 12.67
CA GLU A 328 17.94 -27.55 12.98
C GLU A 328 16.55 -27.32 13.60
N GLY A 329 16.20 -26.07 13.91
CA GLY A 329 14.93 -25.70 14.52
C GLY A 329 13.72 -25.87 13.60
N GLU A 330 12.53 -25.56 14.11
CA GLU A 330 11.30 -25.59 13.31
C GLU A 330 11.02 -24.26 12.59
N ASP A 331 11.53 -23.13 13.12
CA ASP A 331 11.30 -21.80 12.56
C ASP A 331 11.98 -21.64 11.18
N PRO A 332 11.21 -21.46 10.09
CA PRO A 332 11.77 -21.25 8.77
C PRO A 332 12.70 -20.05 8.68
N LYS A 333 12.48 -18.96 9.43
CA LYS A 333 13.36 -17.78 9.39
C LYS A 333 14.70 -18.07 10.05
N ALA A 334 14.70 -18.74 11.19
CA ALA A 334 15.92 -19.09 11.92
C ALA A 334 16.86 -20.01 11.13
N LYS A 335 16.32 -20.87 10.25
CA LYS A 335 17.11 -21.74 9.34
C LYS A 335 17.96 -20.99 8.32
N TYR A 336 17.51 -19.79 7.94
CA TYR A 336 18.18 -18.95 6.95
C TYR A 336 18.93 -17.77 7.59
N ALA A 337 18.61 -17.45 8.84
CA ALA A 337 19.25 -16.38 9.58
C ALA A 337 20.75 -16.66 9.79
N THR A 338 21.54 -15.61 9.78
CA THR A 338 22.95 -15.64 10.22
C THR A 338 23.11 -15.10 11.64
N GLY A 339 22.04 -14.57 12.24
CA GLY A 339 22.06 -13.73 13.44
C GLY A 339 22.44 -12.26 13.18
N PHE A 340 22.72 -11.89 11.92
CA PHE A 340 22.96 -10.51 11.50
C PHE A 340 22.00 -10.10 10.39
N LEU A 341 21.38 -8.94 10.55
CA LEU A 341 20.44 -8.36 9.60
C LEU A 341 21.02 -7.07 9.03
N LYS A 342 21.08 -6.93 7.70
CA LYS A 342 21.33 -5.62 7.09
C LYS A 342 20.11 -4.70 7.34
N VAL A 343 20.35 -3.44 7.65
CA VAL A 343 19.27 -2.47 7.94
C VAL A 343 19.25 -1.39 6.87
N THR A 344 18.16 -1.35 6.10
CA THR A 344 17.96 -0.41 5.00
C THR A 344 16.64 0.37 5.17
N PRO A 345 16.59 1.36 6.07
CA PRO A 345 15.34 1.96 6.56
C PRO A 345 14.46 2.63 5.50
N ALA A 346 15.01 3.00 4.34
CA ALA A 346 14.26 3.64 3.26
C ALA A 346 13.61 2.65 2.28
N HIS A 347 13.79 1.34 2.46
CA HIS A 347 13.35 0.29 1.50
C HIS A 347 12.69 -0.93 2.16
N ASP A 348 12.52 -0.95 3.48
CA ASP A 348 11.80 -2.01 4.22
C ASP A 348 11.13 -1.46 5.49
N GLU A 349 9.88 -1.85 5.73
CA GLU A 349 9.09 -1.35 6.87
C GLU A 349 9.64 -1.77 8.23
N ASN A 350 10.17 -2.98 8.33
CA ASN A 350 10.73 -3.49 9.57
C ASN A 350 12.07 -2.83 9.86
N ASP A 351 12.89 -2.62 8.83
CA ASP A 351 14.14 -1.85 8.94
C ASP A 351 13.85 -0.39 9.34
N TYR A 352 12.78 0.22 8.81
CA TYR A 352 12.35 1.54 9.24
C TYR A 352 11.93 1.55 10.70
N ALA A 353 11.17 0.55 11.16
CA ALA A 353 10.77 0.43 12.56
C ALA A 353 11.98 0.22 13.48
N LEU A 354 12.96 -0.57 13.05
CA LEU A 354 14.24 -0.76 13.75
C LEU A 354 15.02 0.55 13.81
N TYR A 355 15.09 1.29 12.70
CA TYR A 355 15.65 2.64 12.68
C TYR A 355 14.96 3.57 13.66
N GLN A 356 13.63 3.55 13.78
CA GLN A 356 12.94 4.41 14.76
C GLN A 356 13.37 4.12 16.20
N ARG A 357 13.66 2.85 16.55
CA ARG A 357 14.15 2.46 17.88
C ARG A 357 15.60 2.91 18.13
N HIS A 358 16.44 2.87 17.09
CA HIS A 358 17.88 3.19 17.16
C HIS A 358 18.25 4.53 16.53
N LYS A 359 17.26 5.40 16.32
CA LYS A 359 17.38 6.64 15.55
C LYS A 359 18.57 7.51 15.95
N PRO A 360 18.83 7.79 17.25
CA PRO A 360 19.95 8.64 17.64
C PRO A 360 21.29 8.11 17.15
N VAL A 361 21.55 6.81 17.35
CA VAL A 361 22.83 6.16 17.00
C VAL A 361 22.99 6.08 15.49
N MET A 362 21.94 5.67 14.76
CA MET A 362 22.00 5.52 13.31
C MET A 362 22.13 6.86 12.58
N ASP A 363 21.38 7.88 13.02
CA ASP A 363 21.47 9.22 12.43
C ASP A 363 22.83 9.86 12.72
N GLU A 364 23.34 9.78 13.95
CA GLU A 364 24.68 10.26 14.29
C GLU A 364 25.74 9.57 13.41
N ALA A 365 25.66 8.25 13.26
CA ALA A 365 26.53 7.50 12.37
C ALA A 365 26.39 7.85 10.88
N CYS A 366 25.23 8.37 10.48
CA CYS A 366 24.99 8.82 9.10
C CYS A 366 25.18 10.33 8.92
N GLY A 367 25.71 11.06 9.91
CA GLY A 367 26.02 12.48 9.77
C GLY A 367 24.88 13.45 10.13
N GLY A 368 23.96 13.03 10.99
CA GLY A 368 22.94 13.89 11.58
C GLY A 368 21.50 13.43 11.33
N GLU A 369 20.57 14.22 11.84
CA GLU A 369 19.15 13.86 11.89
C GLU A 369 18.56 13.51 10.51
N GLY A 370 17.91 12.34 10.43
CA GLY A 370 17.26 11.83 9.22
C GLY A 370 18.22 11.34 8.14
N ARG A 371 19.54 11.38 8.36
CA ARG A 371 20.54 11.01 7.35
C ARG A 371 20.67 9.50 7.15
N ALA A 372 20.18 8.68 8.07
CA ALA A 372 20.12 7.23 7.92
C ALA A 372 19.00 6.76 6.95
N LEU A 373 18.11 7.67 6.53
CA LEU A 373 17.07 7.37 5.55
C LEU A 373 17.57 7.57 4.11
N ILE A 374 18.37 6.63 3.60
CA ILE A 374 18.99 6.71 2.27
C ILE A 374 18.10 6.04 1.21
N ASN A 375 17.33 6.83 0.49
CA ASN A 375 16.58 6.33 -0.68
C ASN A 375 17.49 6.27 -1.92
N ILE A 376 17.75 5.06 -2.41
CA ILE A 376 18.62 4.77 -3.56
C ILE A 376 17.84 4.54 -4.87
N MET A 377 16.50 4.59 -4.82
CA MET A 377 15.65 4.30 -5.97
C MET A 377 14.96 5.57 -6.46
N ALA A 378 14.57 5.59 -7.73
CA ALA A 378 13.66 6.53 -8.35
C ALA A 378 12.20 6.02 -8.29
N PRO A 379 11.19 6.87 -8.58
CA PRO A 379 9.78 6.46 -8.55
C PRO A 379 9.42 5.28 -9.47
N ASP A 380 10.24 4.94 -10.45
CA ASP A 380 10.10 3.77 -11.32
C ASP A 380 10.87 2.53 -10.82
N ALA A 381 11.40 2.59 -9.59
CA ALA A 381 12.28 1.62 -8.96
C ALA A 381 13.63 1.40 -9.65
N SER A 382 14.05 2.27 -10.58
CA SER A 382 15.44 2.31 -11.05
C SER A 382 16.36 2.88 -9.98
N ILE A 383 17.64 2.52 -9.98
CA ILE A 383 18.62 3.09 -9.04
C ILE A 383 18.90 4.55 -9.40
N SER A 384 18.82 5.44 -8.42
CA SER A 384 19.01 6.88 -8.62
C SER A 384 19.64 7.57 -7.42
N ASP A 385 20.49 8.55 -7.73
CA ASP A 385 21.11 9.51 -6.83
C ASP A 385 20.22 10.72 -6.51
N LYS A 386 19.13 10.93 -7.25
CA LYS A 386 18.31 12.16 -7.18
C LYS A 386 17.22 12.15 -6.12
N HIS A 387 17.00 11.03 -5.44
CA HIS A 387 15.80 10.80 -4.62
C HIS A 387 16.07 10.54 -3.13
N GLY A 388 17.30 10.75 -2.67
CA GLY A 388 17.67 10.62 -1.24
C GLY A 388 19.07 10.06 -1.00
N TRP A 389 19.76 9.61 -2.05
CA TRP A 389 21.14 9.11 -1.97
C TRP A 389 22.16 10.25 -2.06
N GLY A 390 22.16 11.10 -1.03
CA GLY A 390 22.95 12.35 -1.02
C GLY A 390 24.47 12.21 -0.97
N ASP A 391 25.00 11.00 -0.75
CA ASP A 391 26.44 10.67 -0.78
C ASP A 391 26.85 9.86 -2.03
N ALA A 392 25.99 9.78 -3.06
CA ALA A 392 26.24 8.98 -4.26
C ALA A 392 27.54 9.37 -5.01
N ASP A 393 27.88 10.67 -5.06
CA ASP A 393 29.11 11.15 -5.71
C ASP A 393 30.39 10.81 -4.92
N GLU A 394 30.25 10.46 -3.64
CA GLU A 394 31.35 10.28 -2.71
C GLU A 394 31.61 8.80 -2.40
N VAL A 395 30.57 7.97 -2.54
CA VAL A 395 30.69 6.52 -2.37
C VAL A 395 31.34 5.86 -3.60
N LYS A 396 32.11 4.80 -3.35
CA LYS A 396 32.80 4.05 -4.38
C LYS A 396 31.79 3.46 -5.38
N ASN A 397 32.10 3.58 -6.67
CA ASN A 397 31.38 2.92 -7.77
C ASN A 397 29.87 3.19 -7.88
N ALA A 398 29.25 4.13 -7.16
CA ALA A 398 27.79 4.36 -7.28
C ALA A 398 27.33 4.61 -8.73
N HIS A 399 28.13 5.33 -9.51
CA HIS A 399 27.86 5.59 -10.93
C HIS A 399 27.63 4.34 -11.79
N VAL A 400 28.12 3.15 -11.39
CA VAL A 400 27.87 1.91 -12.15
C VAL A 400 26.47 1.35 -11.94
N PHE A 401 25.81 1.74 -10.85
CA PHE A 401 24.46 1.30 -10.47
C PHE A 401 23.40 2.30 -10.92
N VAL A 402 23.68 3.61 -10.87
CA VAL A 402 22.73 4.67 -11.24
C VAL A 402 22.20 4.46 -12.66
N GLY A 403 20.88 4.53 -12.81
CA GLY A 403 20.16 4.36 -14.08
C GLY A 403 19.79 2.90 -14.42
N ARG A 404 20.23 1.92 -13.64
CA ARG A 404 19.84 0.50 -13.83
C ARG A 404 18.49 0.20 -13.17
N SER A 405 17.78 -0.78 -13.69
CA SER A 405 16.65 -1.37 -12.97
C SER A 405 17.11 -2.04 -11.66
N ARG A 406 16.20 -2.23 -10.70
CA ARG A 406 16.51 -2.92 -9.44
C ARG A 406 16.97 -4.36 -9.66
N GLU A 407 16.45 -5.05 -10.69
CA GLU A 407 16.86 -6.41 -11.05
C GLU A 407 18.29 -6.44 -11.61
N GLU A 408 18.64 -5.51 -12.49
CA GLU A 408 20.02 -5.38 -13.00
C GLU A 408 21.00 -4.97 -11.89
N ALA A 409 20.58 -4.08 -11.00
CA ALA A 409 21.38 -3.67 -9.85
C ALA A 409 21.62 -4.85 -8.89
N ARG A 410 20.60 -5.68 -8.66
CA ARG A 410 20.70 -6.93 -7.90
C ARG A 410 21.76 -7.86 -8.48
N ASP A 411 21.69 -8.13 -9.78
CA ASP A 411 22.66 -9.00 -10.45
C ASP A 411 24.08 -8.42 -10.40
N LEU A 412 24.20 -7.09 -10.52
CA LEU A 412 25.49 -6.41 -10.45
C LEU A 412 26.09 -6.45 -9.04
N VAL A 413 25.31 -6.20 -7.99
CA VAL A 413 25.77 -6.33 -6.59
C VAL A 413 26.29 -7.75 -6.36
N ILE A 414 25.53 -8.77 -6.77
CA ILE A 414 25.96 -10.16 -6.58
C ILE A 414 27.23 -10.48 -7.36
N ARG A 415 27.35 -10.00 -8.61
CA ARG A 415 28.56 -10.19 -9.41
C ARG A 415 29.77 -9.54 -8.75
N GLU A 416 29.64 -8.32 -8.25
CA GLU A 416 30.73 -7.64 -7.55
C GLU A 416 31.09 -8.37 -6.25
N PHE A 417 30.11 -8.80 -5.45
CA PHE A 417 30.37 -9.61 -4.24
C PHE A 417 31.04 -10.96 -4.54
N GLN A 418 30.82 -11.53 -5.73
CA GLN A 418 31.53 -12.73 -6.18
C GLN A 418 32.97 -12.46 -6.64
N ALA A 419 33.22 -11.27 -7.19
CA ALA A 419 34.50 -10.91 -7.79
C ALA A 419 35.51 -10.32 -6.78
N HIS A 420 35.04 -9.83 -5.63
CA HIS A 420 35.88 -9.27 -4.58
C HIS A 420 36.04 -10.23 -3.40
N GLU A 421 37.19 -10.13 -2.73
CA GLU A 421 37.59 -10.99 -1.62
C GLU A 421 37.86 -10.17 -0.35
N ILE A 422 37.76 -10.84 0.80
CA ILE A 422 38.18 -10.39 2.12
C ILE A 422 39.07 -11.47 2.73
N GLY A 423 40.35 -11.16 2.93
CA GLY A 423 41.34 -12.17 3.28
C GLY A 423 41.43 -13.22 2.17
N THR A 424 41.20 -14.50 2.50
CA THR A 424 41.14 -15.61 1.55
C THR A 424 39.72 -16.03 1.15
N GLU A 425 38.71 -15.25 1.53
CA GLU A 425 37.30 -15.57 1.36
C GLU A 425 36.63 -14.60 0.37
N THR A 426 35.68 -15.07 -0.43
CA THR A 426 34.87 -14.19 -1.31
C THR A 426 33.88 -13.38 -0.49
N LEU A 427 33.52 -12.15 -0.90
CA LEU A 427 32.51 -11.38 -0.17
C LEU A 427 31.12 -12.05 -0.21
N LEU A 428 30.78 -12.76 -1.29
CA LEU A 428 29.61 -13.64 -1.32
C LEU A 428 29.96 -14.98 -0.66
N GLU A 429 29.31 -15.32 0.45
CA GLU A 429 29.51 -16.61 1.12
C GLU A 429 28.77 -17.74 0.39
N ARG A 430 27.47 -17.55 0.15
CA ARG A 430 26.60 -18.56 -0.49
C ARG A 430 25.28 -17.97 -0.94
N ILE A 431 24.57 -18.74 -1.76
CA ILE A 431 23.19 -18.45 -2.20
C ILE A 431 22.34 -19.69 -1.90
N ARG A 432 21.17 -19.51 -1.28
CA ARG A 432 20.20 -20.59 -1.03
C ARG A 432 18.86 -20.28 -1.71
N PRO A 433 18.16 -21.27 -2.29
CA PRO A 433 16.79 -21.10 -2.72
C PRO A 433 15.89 -20.74 -1.53
N TYR A 434 14.97 -19.79 -1.75
CA TYR A 434 14.04 -19.34 -0.72
C TYR A 434 12.73 -18.87 -1.34
N THR A 435 11.62 -19.46 -0.91
CA THR A 435 10.28 -19.03 -1.31
C THR A 435 9.76 -18.04 -0.28
N HIS A 436 9.24 -16.92 -0.73
CA HIS A 436 8.69 -15.90 0.14
C HIS A 436 7.49 -15.21 -0.48
N THR A 437 6.69 -14.58 0.36
CA THR A 437 5.56 -13.78 -0.03
C THR A 437 6.03 -12.37 -0.40
N VAL A 438 5.66 -11.90 -1.58
CA VAL A 438 5.91 -10.54 -2.05
C VAL A 438 4.56 -9.87 -2.34
N PRO A 439 4.34 -8.63 -1.89
CA PRO A 439 3.13 -7.88 -2.22
C PRO A 439 3.16 -7.36 -3.66
N TYR A 440 2.07 -7.57 -4.38
CA TYR A 440 1.85 -7.04 -5.74
C TYR A 440 0.69 -6.05 -5.74
N SER A 441 0.77 -5.05 -6.62
CA SER A 441 -0.37 -4.14 -6.88
C SER A 441 -1.55 -4.93 -7.46
N ASP A 442 -2.75 -4.81 -6.91
CA ASP A 442 -3.96 -5.38 -7.53
C ASP A 442 -4.24 -4.74 -8.92
N ARG A 443 -3.70 -3.57 -9.21
CA ARG A 443 -3.98 -2.85 -10.46
C ARG A 443 -2.93 -3.13 -11.54
N SER A 444 -1.67 -2.78 -11.29
CA SER A 444 -0.59 -2.94 -12.28
C SER A 444 -0.01 -4.35 -12.30
N LYS A 445 -0.32 -5.17 -11.27
CA LYS A 445 0.19 -6.54 -11.09
C LYS A 445 1.71 -6.63 -11.06
N VAL A 446 2.40 -5.56 -10.61
CA VAL A 446 3.86 -5.53 -10.36
C VAL A 446 4.19 -5.61 -8.87
N PRO A 447 5.40 -6.04 -8.50
CA PRO A 447 5.84 -6.04 -7.10
C PRO A 447 5.91 -4.61 -6.56
N ILE A 448 5.32 -4.40 -5.40
CA ILE A 448 5.32 -3.12 -4.68
C ILE A 448 6.70 -2.82 -4.10
N GLU A 449 7.07 -1.54 -4.15
CA GLU A 449 8.29 -1.04 -3.53
C GLU A 449 7.96 -0.27 -2.25
N PRO A 450 8.58 -0.57 -1.10
CA PRO A 450 8.54 0.33 0.04
C PRO A 450 9.26 1.63 -0.31
N TRP A 451 8.53 2.74 -0.31
CA TRP A 451 9.07 4.02 -0.77
C TRP A 451 8.92 5.10 0.30
N LEU A 452 10.01 5.81 0.58
CA LEU A 452 9.98 6.87 1.56
C LEU A 452 9.32 8.13 0.98
N SER A 453 8.14 8.45 1.47
CA SER A 453 7.33 9.53 0.90
C SER A 453 6.69 10.41 1.96
N ASP A 454 6.64 11.72 1.69
CA ASP A 454 5.85 12.67 2.46
C ASP A 454 4.39 12.60 2.02
N GLN A 455 3.56 11.99 2.86
CA GLN A 455 2.16 11.74 2.55
C GLN A 455 1.25 12.25 3.67
N TRP A 456 -0.03 12.38 3.36
CA TRP A 456 -1.09 12.71 4.29
C TRP A 456 -1.71 11.42 4.84
N TYR A 457 -1.85 11.37 6.15
CA TYR A 457 -2.38 10.23 6.87
C TYR A 457 -3.59 10.62 7.71
N VAL A 458 -4.57 9.74 7.79
CA VAL A 458 -5.65 9.80 8.78
C VAL A 458 -5.29 8.86 9.93
N LYS A 459 -5.34 9.37 11.17
CA LYS A 459 -5.14 8.60 12.41
C LYS A 459 -6.33 7.69 12.69
N VAL A 460 -6.61 6.72 11.81
CA VAL A 460 -7.72 5.78 11.97
C VAL A 460 -7.59 4.95 13.24
N THR A 461 -6.38 4.86 13.82
CA THR A 461 -6.09 4.20 15.10
C THR A 461 -6.59 4.98 16.34
N ASP A 462 -6.86 6.29 16.19
CA ASP A 462 -7.38 7.16 17.25
C ASP A 462 -8.79 6.69 17.69
N ASP A 463 -9.08 6.76 18.99
CA ASP A 463 -10.38 6.34 19.54
C ASP A 463 -11.55 7.11 18.92
N ARG A 464 -11.34 8.36 18.51
CA ARG A 464 -12.36 9.18 17.84
C ARG A 464 -12.75 8.66 16.46
N LEU A 465 -12.04 7.67 15.91
CA LEU A 465 -12.37 6.99 14.65
C LEU A 465 -12.60 5.50 14.89
N ARG A 466 -11.57 4.75 15.28
CA ARG A 466 -11.68 3.30 15.55
C ARG A 466 -12.67 3.00 16.66
N GLY A 467 -12.63 3.77 17.74
CA GLY A 467 -13.55 3.59 18.87
C GLY A 467 -15.00 3.84 18.46
N GLU A 468 -15.25 4.85 17.63
CA GLU A 468 -16.61 5.14 17.11
C GLU A 468 -17.14 4.02 16.22
N ALA A 469 -16.29 3.46 15.33
CA ALA A 469 -16.63 2.29 14.53
C ALA A 469 -17.06 1.10 15.42
N GLN A 470 -16.34 0.87 16.52
CA GLN A 470 -16.69 -0.19 17.48
C GLN A 470 -17.93 0.15 18.31
N ARG A 471 -18.15 1.42 18.67
CA ARG A 471 -19.35 1.88 19.37
C ARG A 471 -20.61 1.78 18.52
N ALA A 472 -20.50 1.98 17.21
CA ALA A 472 -21.62 1.85 16.27
C ALA A 472 -22.15 0.42 16.19
N LEU A 473 -21.29 -0.60 16.30
CA LEU A 473 -21.69 -2.01 16.24
C LEU A 473 -22.63 -2.38 17.39
N ALA A 474 -23.72 -3.10 17.10
CA ALA A 474 -24.68 -3.56 18.10
C ALA A 474 -23.99 -4.38 19.20
N ALA A 475 -24.31 -4.10 20.46
CA ALA A 475 -23.61 -4.64 21.62
C ALA A 475 -23.62 -6.18 21.66
N GLU A 476 -24.71 -6.80 21.22
CA GLU A 476 -24.88 -8.25 21.12
C GLU A 476 -24.03 -8.91 20.03
N GLN A 477 -23.56 -8.15 19.04
CA GLN A 477 -22.69 -8.65 17.97
C GLN A 477 -21.21 -8.37 18.23
N ARG A 478 -20.88 -7.75 19.37
CA ARG A 478 -19.49 -7.52 19.79
C ARG A 478 -18.94 -8.76 20.49
N THR A 479 -17.73 -9.14 20.15
CA THR A 479 -17.02 -10.26 20.79
C THR A 479 -15.89 -9.80 21.71
N SER A 480 -15.49 -8.54 21.63
CA SER A 480 -14.35 -8.02 22.39
C SER A 480 -14.57 -6.60 22.94
N GLY A 481 -14.11 -6.38 24.17
CA GLY A 481 -14.00 -5.05 24.78
C GLY A 481 -15.33 -4.43 25.26
N THR A 482 -15.24 -3.60 26.30
CA THR A 482 -16.31 -2.66 26.66
C THR A 482 -15.95 -1.31 26.07
N PHE A 483 -16.70 -0.86 25.05
CA PHE A 483 -16.61 0.49 24.52
C PHE A 483 -17.72 1.32 25.20
N PRO A 484 -17.40 2.11 26.24
CA PRO A 484 -18.39 2.92 26.91
C PRO A 484 -18.97 3.96 25.94
N PRO A 485 -20.27 4.29 26.03
CA PRO A 485 -20.89 5.29 25.17
C PRO A 485 -20.17 6.63 25.29
N ARG A 486 -19.89 7.27 24.16
CA ARG A 486 -19.21 8.57 24.16
C ARG A 486 -20.25 9.68 24.28
N THR A 487 -20.69 9.93 25.51
CA THR A 487 -21.82 10.83 25.84
C THR A 487 -23.15 10.35 25.23
N GLY A 488 -24.30 10.69 25.84
CA GLY A 488 -25.61 10.15 25.45
C GLY A 488 -26.16 10.62 24.10
N GLU A 489 -25.30 10.91 23.11
CA GLU A 489 -25.70 11.24 21.75
C GLU A 489 -26.14 9.98 20.98
N GLY A 490 -27.14 10.12 20.10
CA GLY A 490 -27.68 9.00 19.33
C GLY A 490 -26.71 8.49 18.25
N GLY A 491 -26.67 7.17 18.05
CA GLY A 491 -25.87 6.52 17.00
C GLY A 491 -25.13 5.25 17.45
N ASP A 492 -24.85 5.13 18.75
CA ASP A 492 -24.20 3.95 19.32
C ASP A 492 -25.09 2.70 19.24
N GLY A 493 -24.49 1.55 18.91
CA GLY A 493 -25.15 0.24 18.91
C GLY A 493 -26.21 0.02 17.82
N GLY A 494 -26.32 0.93 16.85
CA GLY A 494 -27.32 0.83 15.76
C GLY A 494 -26.89 -0.03 14.58
N MET A 495 -25.59 -0.22 14.35
CA MET A 495 -25.06 -0.97 13.20
C MET A 495 -25.11 -2.48 13.46
N ARG A 496 -25.68 -3.24 12.53
CA ARG A 496 -25.79 -4.71 12.61
C ARG A 496 -25.26 -5.34 11.34
N PHE A 497 -24.55 -6.46 11.49
CA PHE A 497 -24.12 -7.31 10.39
C PHE A 497 -25.08 -8.48 10.20
N HIS A 498 -25.36 -8.80 8.93
CA HIS A 498 -26.05 -10.02 8.55
C HIS A 498 -25.29 -10.73 7.42
N PRO A 499 -24.89 -12.00 7.59
CA PRO A 499 -24.94 -12.78 8.83
C PRO A 499 -24.00 -12.27 9.93
N ASP A 500 -24.37 -12.53 11.17
CA ASP A 500 -23.71 -12.02 12.39
C ASP A 500 -22.20 -12.31 12.45
N ARG A 501 -21.74 -13.39 11.81
CA ARG A 501 -20.32 -13.78 11.76
C ARG A 501 -19.40 -12.67 11.23
N TYR A 502 -19.91 -11.77 10.38
CA TYR A 502 -19.09 -10.68 9.81
C TYR A 502 -18.77 -9.58 10.83
N ALA A 503 -19.52 -9.48 11.93
CA ALA A 503 -19.20 -8.55 13.01
C ALA A 503 -17.80 -8.83 13.60
N LYS A 504 -17.45 -10.12 13.80
CA LYS A 504 -16.13 -10.50 14.30
C LYS A 504 -14.99 -10.09 13.34
N SER A 505 -15.21 -10.25 12.03
CA SER A 505 -14.23 -9.81 11.02
C SER A 505 -14.06 -8.28 11.06
N TYR A 506 -15.16 -7.54 11.21
CA TYR A 506 -15.14 -6.09 11.36
C TYR A 506 -14.38 -5.62 12.61
N GLU A 507 -14.62 -6.26 13.76
CA GLU A 507 -13.88 -6.00 15.01
C GLU A 507 -12.39 -6.27 14.85
N SER A 508 -12.05 -7.47 14.35
CA SER A 508 -10.67 -7.89 14.15
C SER A 508 -9.91 -6.98 13.18
N TRP A 509 -10.56 -6.49 12.12
CA TRP A 509 -9.94 -5.58 11.17
C TRP A 509 -9.62 -4.23 11.84
N HIS A 510 -10.58 -3.62 12.53
CA HIS A 510 -10.38 -2.35 13.25
C HIS A 510 -9.31 -2.43 14.34
N ALA A 511 -9.17 -3.57 15.02
CA ALA A 511 -8.16 -3.77 16.05
C ALA A 511 -6.73 -3.69 15.50
N ASN A 512 -6.52 -4.07 14.24
CA ASN A 512 -5.22 -4.20 13.60
C ASN A 512 -4.91 -3.11 12.56
N LEU A 513 -5.73 -2.05 12.50
CA LEU A 513 -5.51 -0.94 11.58
C LEU A 513 -4.20 -0.20 11.88
N ARG A 514 -3.57 0.25 10.80
CA ARG A 514 -2.52 1.27 10.80
C ARG A 514 -3.09 2.59 10.29
N ASP A 515 -2.44 3.71 10.59
CA ASP A 515 -2.88 5.02 10.09
C ASP A 515 -2.94 5.02 8.56
N TRP A 516 -4.06 5.47 8.02
CA TRP A 516 -4.39 5.32 6.60
C TRP A 516 -3.75 6.43 5.76
N CYS A 517 -2.92 6.05 4.79
CA CYS A 517 -2.39 6.97 3.77
C CYS A 517 -3.50 7.39 2.80
N VAL A 518 -3.89 8.67 2.82
CA VAL A 518 -5.01 9.22 2.02
C VAL A 518 -4.58 10.04 0.82
N SER A 519 -3.30 10.39 0.69
CA SER A 519 -2.80 11.07 -0.51
C SER A 519 -2.39 10.08 -1.59
N ARG A 520 -2.52 10.52 -2.84
CA ARG A 520 -2.18 9.77 -4.05
C ARG A 520 -1.50 10.71 -5.05
N GLN A 521 -0.59 10.20 -5.86
CA GLN A 521 0.14 10.98 -6.89
C GLN A 521 -0.51 10.81 -8.27
N LEU A 522 -1.83 10.69 -8.30
CA LEU A 522 -2.65 10.50 -9.48
C LEU A 522 -3.04 11.83 -10.14
N TRP A 523 -3.39 11.77 -11.41
CA TRP A 523 -3.97 12.90 -12.13
C TRP A 523 -5.50 12.89 -12.08
N TRP A 524 -6.09 11.71 -11.91
CA TRP A 524 -7.54 11.50 -11.78
C TRP A 524 -7.92 11.21 -10.32
N GLY A 525 -8.77 12.07 -9.74
CA GLY A 525 -9.16 12.05 -8.33
C GLY A 525 -9.47 13.45 -7.81
N GLN A 526 -9.87 13.55 -6.54
CA GLN A 526 -10.18 14.82 -5.87
C GLN A 526 -9.00 15.42 -5.12
#